data_AF-A0A8E1URB1-F1
#
_entry.id   AF-A0A8E1URB1-F1
#
_cell.length_a   1.000
_cell.length_b   1.000
_cell.length_c   1.000
_cell.angle_alpha   90.00
_cell.angle_beta   90.00
_cell.angle_gamma   90.00
#
_symmetry.space_group_name_H-M   'P 1'
#
loop_
_entity.id
_entity.type
_entity.pdbx_description
1 polymer ?
#
loop_
_entity_poly.entity_id
_entity_poly.type
_entity_poly.pdbx_seq_one_letter_code
_entity_poly.pdbx_strand_id
1 'polypeptide(L)'
;MFHDCSNESIGSHVFSRSHILKPISKDLNIYQFNQRPLIFLSNKHDVFCYKLEPIRNAFIFKGFCQKHDNDLFKSIEPHNGFVDWSQKKSQYLLSYRTICREIYANNVVINVIDTISKDNYAKRQSINLFSLEKQLITLQYTRENLFYYKSLLEKDILKEDFSSISFKYIELPFQFDLCVSAPIYIDYGNGLCFNSDCQELNIVNIFPYYGKTIILFGYLQKFNNQWMDGILPKFKSPYPHIVSSAFVDILYRAEFNAMSPSLYDSLDKDLLNEFFRTWKKEVNNFSDDMQEVSHLFYYTLNELMPKSWKDL
;
A
#
# COMPACT_ATOMS: atom_id res chain seq x y z
N MET A 1 16.10 4.74 -4.48
CA MET A 1 17.30 5.61 -4.47
C MET A 1 18.51 4.70 -4.30
N PHE A 2 19.18 4.38 -5.41
CA PHE A 2 20.39 3.55 -5.41
C PHE A 2 21.56 4.34 -4.82
N HIS A 3 22.40 3.68 -4.02
CA HIS A 3 23.64 4.27 -3.52
C HIS A 3 24.50 4.72 -4.71
N ASP A 4 25.08 5.92 -4.62
CA ASP A 4 25.94 6.54 -5.64
C ASP A 4 25.33 6.79 -7.04
N CYS A 5 24.01 6.77 -7.18
CA CYS A 5 23.36 7.19 -8.42
C CYS A 5 23.19 8.71 -8.49
N SER A 6 23.90 9.37 -9.41
CA SER A 6 23.78 10.82 -9.68
C SER A 6 22.75 11.19 -10.76
N ASN A 7 22.19 10.21 -11.47
CA ASN A 7 21.20 10.45 -12.51
C ASN A 7 19.86 10.91 -11.92
N GLU A 8 19.15 11.78 -12.65
CA GLU A 8 17.83 12.26 -12.24
C GLU A 8 16.83 11.10 -12.10
N SER A 9 16.03 11.16 -11.04
CA SER A 9 14.96 10.20 -10.81
C SER A 9 13.77 10.48 -11.74
N ILE A 10 13.19 9.41 -12.27
CA ILE A 10 11.98 9.46 -13.08
C ILE A 10 10.75 9.19 -12.23
N GLY A 11 9.57 9.35 -12.81
CA GLY A 11 8.33 8.83 -12.22
C GLY A 11 8.23 7.31 -12.36
N SER A 12 8.82 6.59 -11.41
CA SER A 12 8.76 5.12 -11.35
C SER A 12 7.38 4.66 -10.88
N HIS A 13 6.78 3.72 -11.60
CA HIS A 13 5.51 3.09 -11.22
C HIS A 13 5.75 1.92 -10.27
N VAL A 14 5.00 1.85 -9.16
CA VAL A 14 5.05 0.69 -8.26
C VAL A 14 4.52 -0.56 -8.96
N PHE A 15 3.33 -0.48 -9.55
CA PHE A 15 2.76 -1.56 -10.35
C PHE A 15 3.05 -1.37 -11.83
N SER A 16 3.33 -2.48 -12.53
CA SER A 16 3.53 -2.47 -13.98
C SER A 16 2.34 -1.82 -14.69
N ARG A 17 2.61 -0.79 -15.48
CA ARG A 17 1.57 -0.11 -16.27
C ARG A 17 0.94 -1.05 -17.30
N SER A 18 1.75 -1.86 -17.97
CA SER A 18 1.30 -2.73 -19.06
C SER A 18 0.52 -3.94 -18.55
N HIS A 19 0.98 -4.57 -17.47
CA HIS A 19 0.43 -5.85 -17.01
C HIS A 19 -0.56 -5.74 -15.85
N ILE A 20 -0.58 -4.63 -15.10
CA ILE A 20 -1.43 -4.47 -13.92
C ILE A 20 -2.39 -3.28 -14.10
N LEU A 21 -1.88 -2.07 -14.33
CA LEU A 21 -2.74 -0.88 -14.33
C LEU A 21 -3.59 -0.73 -15.59
N LYS A 22 -3.01 -0.96 -16.78
CA LYS A 22 -3.74 -0.83 -18.05
C LYS A 22 -4.92 -1.82 -18.16
N PRO A 23 -4.78 -3.12 -17.81
CA PRO A 23 -5.89 -4.07 -17.86
C PRO A 23 -7.12 -3.69 -17.05
N ILE A 24 -6.96 -2.94 -15.95
CA ILE A 24 -8.06 -2.51 -15.08
C ILE A 24 -8.51 -1.07 -15.32
N SER A 25 -7.89 -0.38 -16.29
CA SER A 25 -8.21 1.02 -16.58
C SER A 25 -9.38 1.14 -17.56
N LYS A 26 -10.18 2.20 -17.40
CA LYS A 26 -11.15 2.64 -18.41
C LYS A 26 -10.65 3.95 -19.01
N ASP A 27 -10.51 3.99 -20.33
CA ASP A 27 -9.94 5.15 -21.04
C ASP A 27 -8.56 5.57 -20.51
N LEU A 28 -7.74 4.59 -20.07
CA LEU A 28 -6.43 4.81 -19.43
C LEU A 28 -6.50 5.59 -18.10
N ASN A 29 -7.63 5.54 -17.40
CA ASN A 29 -7.82 6.12 -16.08
C ASN A 29 -8.23 5.06 -15.04
N ILE A 30 -7.85 5.30 -13.78
CA ILE A 30 -8.24 4.50 -12.60
C ILE A 30 -8.58 5.43 -11.43
N TYR A 31 -9.31 4.92 -10.44
CA TYR A 31 -9.56 5.67 -9.20
C TYR A 31 -8.45 5.38 -8.19
N GLN A 32 -7.59 6.36 -7.92
CA GLN A 32 -6.56 6.25 -6.89
C GLN A 32 -6.99 6.98 -5.62
N PHE A 33 -6.78 6.34 -4.46
CA PHE A 33 -6.95 6.98 -3.17
C PHE A 33 -5.84 7.99 -2.94
N ASN A 34 -6.20 9.27 -2.81
CA ASN A 34 -5.27 10.37 -2.71
C ASN A 34 -5.80 11.44 -1.75
N GLN A 35 -4.87 12.26 -1.25
CA GLN A 35 -5.24 13.52 -0.60
C GLN A 35 -5.88 14.48 -1.62
N ARG A 36 -6.95 15.16 -1.22
CA ARG A 36 -7.53 16.26 -1.99
C ARG A 36 -6.56 17.44 -2.01
N PRO A 37 -6.44 18.17 -3.14
CA PRO A 37 -5.63 19.38 -3.19
C PRO A 37 -6.06 20.39 -2.12
N LEU A 38 -5.09 21.00 -1.43
CA LEU A 38 -5.32 21.90 -0.29
C LEU A 38 -6.25 23.08 -0.63
N ILE A 39 -6.30 23.50 -1.91
CA ILE A 39 -7.15 24.59 -2.39
C ILE A 39 -8.66 24.30 -2.27
N PHE A 40 -9.04 23.03 -2.16
CA PHE A 40 -10.43 22.59 -1.99
C PHE A 40 -10.81 22.29 -0.53
N LEU A 41 -9.92 22.58 0.43
CA LEU A 41 -10.16 22.35 1.86
C LEU A 41 -10.97 23.45 2.54
N SER A 42 -11.62 24.33 1.77
CA SER A 42 -12.53 25.33 2.32
C SER A 42 -13.76 24.62 2.93
N ASN A 43 -13.74 24.47 4.25
CA ASN A 43 -14.81 23.96 5.11
C ASN A 43 -15.01 22.43 5.10
N LYS A 44 -14.41 21.75 6.09
CA LYS A 44 -14.85 20.46 6.66
C LYS A 44 -14.96 19.22 5.75
N HIS A 45 -14.62 19.29 4.47
CA HIS A 45 -14.67 18.15 3.56
C HIS A 45 -13.50 17.17 3.75
N ASP A 46 -13.73 15.91 3.38
CA ASP A 46 -12.80 14.79 3.57
C ASP A 46 -11.46 15.03 2.88
N VAL A 47 -10.37 14.95 3.64
CA VAL A 47 -8.99 15.22 3.19
C VAL A 47 -8.53 14.18 2.18
N PHE A 48 -9.09 12.97 2.22
CA PHE A 48 -8.77 11.90 1.29
C PHE A 48 -10.01 11.45 0.53
N CYS A 49 -9.83 11.07 -0.73
CA CYS A 49 -10.86 10.42 -1.52
C CYS A 49 -10.26 9.63 -2.68
N TYR A 50 -11.07 8.78 -3.31
CA TYR A 50 -10.74 8.24 -4.63
C TYR A 50 -10.91 9.32 -5.69
N LYS A 51 -9.84 9.57 -6.45
CA LYS A 51 -9.83 10.50 -7.58
C LYS A 51 -9.52 9.73 -8.86
N LEU A 52 -10.28 10.02 -9.91
CA LEU A 52 -10.00 9.49 -11.24
C LEU A 52 -8.70 10.12 -11.77
N GLU A 53 -7.70 9.30 -12.02
CA GLU A 53 -6.37 9.70 -12.44
C GLU A 53 -5.91 8.89 -13.65
N PRO A 54 -5.19 9.51 -14.60
CA PRO A 54 -4.54 8.77 -15.67
C PRO A 54 -3.55 7.74 -15.10
N ILE A 55 -3.50 6.53 -15.68
CA ILE A 55 -2.55 5.48 -15.23
C ILE A 55 -1.09 5.92 -15.36
N ARG A 56 -0.81 6.93 -16.19
CA ARG A 56 0.53 7.55 -16.32
C ARG A 56 0.91 8.45 -15.14
N ASN A 57 -0.01 8.71 -14.21
CA ASN A 57 0.17 9.48 -12.99
C ASN A 57 -0.05 8.60 -11.73
N ALA A 58 -0.75 7.49 -11.87
CA ALA A 58 -1.08 6.61 -10.76
C ALA A 58 0.10 5.74 -10.33
N PHE A 59 0.19 5.43 -9.03
CA PHE A 59 1.26 4.62 -8.42
C PHE A 59 2.70 5.12 -8.67
N ILE A 60 2.90 6.43 -8.90
CA ILE A 60 4.21 7.00 -9.23
C ILE A 60 4.94 7.56 -8.01
N PHE A 61 6.25 7.40 -8.02
CA PHE A 61 7.15 8.11 -7.12
C PHE A 61 8.51 8.38 -7.77
N LYS A 62 9.23 9.37 -7.24
CA LYS A 62 10.57 9.76 -7.73
C LYS A 62 11.65 9.00 -6.97
N GLY A 63 11.79 7.71 -7.28
CA GLY A 63 12.66 6.79 -6.54
C GLY A 63 13.92 6.30 -7.27
N PHE A 64 13.83 6.14 -8.60
CA PHE A 64 14.88 5.53 -9.43
C PHE A 64 15.13 6.36 -10.68
N CYS A 65 16.35 6.31 -11.21
CA CYS A 65 16.61 6.81 -12.56
C CYS A 65 16.18 5.75 -13.59
N GLN A 66 16.01 6.15 -14.85
CA GLN A 66 15.54 5.26 -15.91
C GLN A 66 16.34 3.94 -16.01
N LYS A 67 17.67 4.02 -15.90
CA LYS A 67 18.55 2.85 -15.98
C LYS A 67 18.27 1.86 -14.84
N HIS A 68 18.32 2.33 -13.59
CA HIS A 68 18.11 1.46 -12.43
C HIS A 68 16.70 0.90 -12.37
N ASP A 69 15.69 1.68 -12.77
CA ASP A 69 14.31 1.20 -12.83
C ASP A 69 14.17 0.05 -13.83
N ASN A 70 14.63 0.27 -15.06
CA ASN A 70 14.55 -0.73 -16.13
C ASN A 70 15.35 -1.99 -15.81
N ASP A 71 16.60 -1.84 -15.38
CA ASP A 71 17.52 -2.97 -15.19
C ASP A 71 17.07 -3.84 -14.00
N LEU A 72 16.69 -3.21 -12.88
CA LEU A 72 16.32 -3.92 -11.65
C LEU A 72 15.00 -4.67 -11.79
N PHE A 73 14.00 -4.03 -12.39
CA PHE A 73 12.64 -4.56 -12.40
C PHE A 73 12.25 -5.28 -13.69
N LYS A 74 13.18 -5.43 -14.62
CA LYS A 74 12.98 -6.10 -15.91
C LYS A 74 12.23 -7.43 -15.81
N SER A 75 12.52 -8.24 -14.79
CA SER A 75 11.90 -9.57 -14.62
C SER A 75 10.45 -9.52 -14.13
N ILE A 76 10.02 -8.43 -13.50
CA ILE A 76 8.62 -8.20 -13.08
C ILE A 76 7.87 -7.24 -14.01
N GLU A 77 8.55 -6.72 -15.03
CA GLU A 77 7.98 -5.91 -16.11
C GLU A 77 8.44 -6.42 -17.48
N PRO A 78 8.16 -7.69 -17.81
CA PRO A 78 8.61 -8.26 -19.06
C PRO A 78 7.91 -7.57 -20.23
N HIS A 79 8.59 -7.35 -21.36
CA HIS A 79 7.93 -6.83 -22.56
C HIS A 79 6.85 -7.79 -23.10
N ASN A 80 7.07 -9.10 -22.95
CA ASN A 80 6.19 -10.17 -23.40
C ASN A 80 6.14 -11.28 -22.35
N GLY A 81 5.00 -11.97 -22.25
CA GLY A 81 4.80 -13.09 -21.32
C GLY A 81 4.19 -12.67 -20.00
N PHE A 82 4.34 -13.54 -19.00
CA PHE A 82 3.80 -13.37 -17.65
C PHE A 82 4.90 -13.50 -16.60
N VAL A 83 4.66 -12.89 -15.44
CA VAL A 83 5.50 -12.96 -14.25
C VAL A 83 4.98 -14.08 -13.38
N ASP A 84 5.85 -14.99 -12.98
CA ASP A 84 5.53 -15.97 -11.94
C ASP A 84 5.66 -15.29 -10.57
N TRP A 85 4.52 -14.93 -9.98
CA TRP A 85 4.43 -14.29 -8.67
C TRP A 85 4.61 -15.26 -7.50
N SER A 86 4.67 -16.56 -7.74
CA SER A 86 5.08 -17.54 -6.71
C SER A 86 6.59 -17.54 -6.47
N GLN A 87 7.38 -17.02 -7.43
CA GLN A 87 8.83 -16.90 -7.28
C GLN A 87 9.20 -15.81 -6.28
N LYS A 88 10.10 -16.16 -5.35
CA LYS A 88 10.64 -15.22 -4.37
C LYS A 88 11.26 -13.99 -5.01
N LYS A 89 12.00 -14.14 -6.11
CA LYS A 89 12.63 -13.00 -6.82
C LYS A 89 11.59 -11.94 -7.22
N SER A 90 10.45 -12.35 -7.77
CA SER A 90 9.35 -11.45 -8.16
C SER A 90 8.77 -10.72 -6.94
N GLN A 91 8.55 -11.46 -5.85
CA GLN A 91 7.98 -10.94 -4.60
C GLN A 91 8.93 -9.93 -3.93
N TYR A 92 10.23 -10.24 -3.88
CA TYR A 92 11.29 -9.36 -3.37
C TYR A 92 11.39 -8.07 -4.15
N LEU A 93 11.38 -8.14 -5.49
CA LEU A 93 11.47 -6.95 -6.34
C LEU A 93 10.26 -6.02 -6.14
N LEU A 94 9.05 -6.57 -6.12
CA LEU A 94 7.85 -5.76 -5.87
C LEU A 94 7.87 -5.15 -4.47
N SER A 95 8.19 -5.93 -3.44
CA SER A 95 8.32 -5.43 -2.06
C SER A 95 9.40 -4.36 -1.90
N TYR A 96 10.54 -4.50 -2.59
CA TYR A 96 11.60 -3.48 -2.60
C TYR A 96 11.08 -2.17 -3.18
N ARG A 97 10.29 -2.25 -4.25
CA ARG A 97 9.64 -1.09 -4.85
C ARG A 97 8.61 -0.45 -3.93
N THR A 98 7.79 -1.26 -3.24
CA THR A 98 6.84 -0.81 -2.19
C THR A 98 7.56 -0.03 -1.09
N ILE A 99 8.63 -0.59 -0.52
CA ILE A 99 9.40 0.05 0.56
C ILE A 99 10.07 1.34 0.08
N CYS A 100 10.68 1.34 -1.11
CA CYS A 100 11.29 2.54 -1.67
C CYS A 100 10.28 3.67 -1.92
N ARG A 101 9.05 3.33 -2.33
CA ARG A 101 7.97 4.30 -2.48
C ARG A 101 7.55 4.89 -1.14
N GLU A 102 7.42 4.06 -0.11
CA GLU A 102 7.06 4.53 1.22
C GLU A 102 8.14 5.44 1.83
N ILE A 103 9.42 5.09 1.67
CA ILE A 103 10.53 5.95 2.10
C ILE A 103 10.47 7.31 1.39
N TYR A 104 10.17 7.33 0.08
CA TYR A 104 9.98 8.58 -0.65
C TYR A 104 8.82 9.41 -0.09
N ALA A 105 7.66 8.78 0.13
CA ALA A 105 6.48 9.47 0.70
C ALA A 105 6.79 10.07 2.08
N ASN A 106 7.42 9.30 2.98
CA ASN A 106 7.81 9.79 4.30
C ASN A 106 8.81 10.95 4.23
N ASN A 107 9.78 10.90 3.32
CA ASN A 107 10.72 12.02 3.14
C ASN A 107 10.03 13.29 2.64
N VAL A 108 9.02 13.18 1.76
CA VAL A 108 8.23 14.34 1.33
C VAL A 108 7.50 14.95 2.52
N VAL A 109 6.84 14.13 3.35
CA VAL A 109 6.10 14.62 4.53
C VAL A 109 7.06 15.24 5.57
N ILE A 110 8.19 14.58 5.86
CA ILE A 110 9.22 15.11 6.77
C ILE A 110 9.71 16.48 6.31
N ASN A 111 10.00 16.65 5.01
CA ASN A 111 10.47 17.92 4.46
C ASN A 111 9.41 19.02 4.57
N VAL A 112 8.13 18.69 4.36
CA VAL A 112 7.01 19.63 4.55
C VAL A 112 6.91 20.06 6.00
N ILE A 113 6.93 19.12 6.95
CA ILE A 113 6.85 19.43 8.39
C ILE A 113 8.04 20.29 8.82
N ASP A 114 9.27 19.92 8.43
CA ASP A 114 10.48 20.67 8.76
C ASP A 114 10.46 22.10 8.19
N THR A 115 9.95 22.28 6.97
CA THR A 115 9.77 23.61 6.36
C THR A 115 8.76 24.45 7.15
N ILE A 116 7.61 23.89 7.52
CA ILE A 116 6.58 24.58 8.31
C ILE A 116 7.11 24.97 9.70
N SER A 117 7.87 24.07 10.35
CA SER A 117 8.42 24.30 11.70
C SER A 117 9.51 25.37 11.73
N LYS A 118 10.28 25.52 10.65
CA LYS A 118 11.35 26.53 10.54
C LYS A 118 10.85 27.92 10.15
N ASP A 119 9.69 28.01 9.50
CA ASP A 119 9.10 29.29 9.10
C ASP A 119 8.32 29.93 10.27
N ASN A 120 8.30 31.26 10.33
CA ASN A 120 7.40 32.02 11.20
C ASN A 120 5.91 31.79 10.84
N TYR A 121 5.63 31.08 9.74
CA TYR A 121 4.31 30.59 9.36
C TYR A 121 3.59 29.85 10.50
N ALA A 122 4.28 28.96 11.22
CA ALA A 122 3.67 28.20 12.32
C ALA A 122 3.18 29.10 13.47
N LYS A 123 3.93 30.17 13.77
CA LYS A 123 3.55 31.18 14.78
C LYS A 123 2.38 32.04 14.33
N ARG A 124 2.26 32.34 13.04
CA ARG A 124 1.17 33.16 12.47
C ARG A 124 -0.17 32.44 12.40
N GLN A 125 -0.15 31.12 12.29
CA GLN A 125 -1.35 30.28 12.09
C GLN A 125 -1.77 29.52 13.35
N SER A 126 -1.18 29.83 14.52
CA SER A 126 -1.44 29.11 15.79
C SER A 126 -1.29 27.60 15.66
N ILE A 127 -0.33 27.14 14.85
CA ILE A 127 -0.09 25.71 14.64
C ILE A 127 0.48 25.11 15.93
N ASN A 128 -0.06 23.97 16.34
CA ASN A 128 0.44 23.23 17.50
C ASN A 128 1.81 22.58 17.17
N LEU A 129 2.89 23.30 17.47
CA LEU A 129 4.27 22.85 17.24
C LEU A 129 4.57 21.51 17.93
N PHE A 130 4.06 21.28 19.14
CA PHE A 130 4.25 20.02 19.85
C PHE A 130 3.64 18.83 19.08
N SER A 131 2.47 19.01 18.46
CA SER A 131 1.86 17.98 17.61
C SER A 131 2.71 17.70 16.36
N LEU A 132 3.29 18.73 15.74
CA LEU A 132 4.16 18.57 14.58
C LEU A 132 5.48 17.87 14.94
N GLU A 133 6.09 18.23 16.07
CA GLU A 133 7.30 17.57 16.57
C GLU A 133 7.05 16.09 16.84
N LYS A 134 5.94 15.74 17.48
CA LYS A 134 5.56 14.33 17.71
C LYS A 134 5.38 13.56 16.40
N GLN A 135 4.73 14.16 15.40
CA GLN A 135 4.57 13.55 14.08
C GLN A 135 5.92 13.36 13.38
N LEU A 136 6.79 14.36 13.44
CA LEU A 136 8.13 14.31 12.86
C LEU A 136 8.96 13.18 13.46
N ILE A 137 8.98 13.06 14.78
CA ILE A 137 9.68 11.98 15.49
C ILE A 137 9.13 10.62 15.05
N THR A 138 7.80 10.47 15.00
CA THR A 138 7.16 9.22 14.57
C THR A 138 7.57 8.85 13.14
N LEU A 139 7.52 9.81 12.20
CA LEU A 139 7.92 9.60 10.80
C LEU A 139 9.41 9.25 10.66
N GLN A 140 10.28 9.84 11.47
CA GLN A 140 11.71 9.53 11.48
C GLN A 140 11.97 8.08 11.87
N TYR A 141 11.32 7.59 12.94
CA TYR A 141 11.41 6.18 13.35
C TYR A 141 10.80 5.22 12.33
N THR A 142 9.62 5.54 11.79
CA THR A 142 9.02 4.77 10.70
C THR A 142 9.98 4.65 9.52
N ARG A 143 10.62 5.77 9.15
CA ARG A 143 11.63 5.80 8.08
C ARG A 143 12.85 4.94 8.38
N GLU A 144 13.37 4.96 9.61
CA GLU A 144 14.49 4.09 10.02
C GLU A 144 14.13 2.60 9.88
N ASN A 145 12.94 2.20 10.34
CA ASN A 145 12.46 0.82 10.15
C ASN A 145 12.34 0.48 8.66
N LEU A 146 11.79 1.36 7.82
CA LEU A 146 11.71 1.13 6.37
C LEU A 146 13.11 0.99 5.74
N PHE A 147 14.11 1.75 6.19
CA PHE A 147 15.49 1.61 5.73
C PHE A 147 16.10 0.27 6.13
N TYR A 148 15.78 -0.25 7.32
CA TYR A 148 16.17 -1.60 7.73
C TYR A 148 15.63 -2.64 6.74
N TYR A 149 14.33 -2.65 6.46
CA TYR A 149 13.72 -3.57 5.48
C TYR A 149 14.27 -3.37 4.06
N LYS A 150 14.49 -2.12 3.64
CA LYS A 150 15.15 -1.80 2.36
C LYS A 150 16.53 -2.46 2.28
N SER A 151 17.33 -2.37 3.34
CA SER A 151 18.69 -2.91 3.35
C SER A 151 18.72 -4.44 3.22
N LEU A 152 17.77 -5.14 3.85
CA LEU A 152 17.60 -6.58 3.72
C LEU A 152 17.21 -6.97 2.30
N LEU A 153 16.18 -6.32 1.75
CA LEU A 153 15.72 -6.56 0.37
C LEU A 153 16.84 -6.30 -0.64
N GLU A 154 17.54 -5.18 -0.52
CA GLU A 154 18.61 -4.78 -1.44
C GLU A 154 19.79 -5.76 -1.39
N LYS A 155 20.23 -6.14 -0.17
CA LYS A 155 21.28 -7.14 0.01
C LYS A 155 20.91 -8.47 -0.66
N ASP A 156 19.69 -8.96 -0.43
CA ASP A 156 19.23 -10.24 -0.96
C ASP A 156 19.04 -10.19 -2.48
N ILE A 157 18.58 -9.07 -3.04
CA ILE A 157 18.44 -8.88 -4.48
C ILE A 157 19.82 -8.86 -5.16
N LEU A 158 20.80 -8.16 -4.58
CA LEU A 158 22.16 -8.06 -5.13
C LEU A 158 22.92 -9.38 -5.06
N LYS A 159 22.68 -10.18 -4.01
CA LYS A 159 23.33 -11.50 -3.81
C LYS A 159 22.53 -12.67 -4.39
N GLU A 160 21.31 -12.42 -4.86
CA GLU A 160 20.32 -13.44 -5.25
C GLU A 160 20.05 -14.49 -4.15
N ASP A 161 20.05 -14.08 -2.88
CA ASP A 161 19.92 -14.97 -1.69
C ASP A 161 18.46 -15.13 -1.20
N PHE A 162 17.57 -14.17 -1.48
CA PHE A 162 16.11 -14.22 -1.21
C PHE A 162 15.66 -14.98 0.07
N SER A 163 16.37 -14.79 1.18
CA SER A 163 16.19 -15.53 2.44
C SER A 163 15.84 -14.66 3.65
N SER A 164 16.21 -13.37 3.65
CA SER A 164 15.98 -12.43 4.75
C SER A 164 14.51 -12.11 5.04
N ILE A 165 13.64 -12.16 4.01
CA ILE A 165 12.20 -11.88 4.11
C ILE A 165 11.42 -13.10 3.63
N SER A 166 10.44 -13.50 4.44
CA SER A 166 9.48 -14.55 4.08
C SER A 166 8.25 -13.96 3.44
N PHE A 167 7.61 -14.77 2.60
CA PHE A 167 6.44 -14.36 1.85
C PHE A 167 5.31 -15.37 2.01
N LYS A 168 4.10 -14.88 2.29
CA LYS A 168 2.86 -15.60 2.01
C LYS A 168 2.32 -15.14 0.67
N TYR A 169 2.05 -16.12 -0.18
CA TYR A 169 1.48 -15.94 -1.52
C TYR A 169 0.07 -16.56 -1.53
N ILE A 170 -0.92 -15.77 -1.91
CA ILE A 170 -2.28 -16.24 -2.18
C ILE A 170 -2.63 -15.83 -3.61
N GLU A 171 -3.21 -16.78 -4.34
CA GLU A 171 -3.83 -16.58 -5.64
C GLU A 171 -5.32 -16.84 -5.51
N LEU A 172 -6.14 -15.82 -5.72
CA LEU A 172 -7.59 -15.97 -5.75
C LEU A 172 -8.02 -16.36 -7.18
N PRO A 173 -8.98 -17.29 -7.33
CA PRO A 173 -9.39 -17.82 -8.62
C PRO A 173 -10.29 -16.87 -9.42
N PHE A 174 -10.39 -15.61 -9.01
CA PHE A 174 -11.17 -14.55 -9.65
C PHE A 174 -10.36 -13.25 -9.66
N GLN A 175 -10.69 -12.36 -10.59
CA GLN A 175 -10.09 -11.04 -10.67
C GLN A 175 -10.91 -10.05 -9.86
N PHE A 176 -10.28 -9.48 -8.84
CA PHE A 176 -10.76 -8.33 -8.10
C PHE A 176 -9.84 -7.13 -8.43
N ASP A 177 -10.42 -6.12 -9.07
CA ASP A 177 -9.71 -4.97 -9.65
C ASP A 177 -9.27 -3.93 -8.60
N LEU A 178 -8.67 -4.40 -7.51
CA LEU A 178 -8.10 -3.59 -6.45
C LEU A 178 -6.58 -3.73 -6.46
N CYS A 179 -5.89 -2.60 -6.47
CA CYS A 179 -4.45 -2.50 -6.31
C CYS A 179 -4.12 -1.90 -4.95
N VAL A 180 -3.32 -2.57 -4.13
CA VAL A 180 -2.78 -2.06 -2.86
C VAL A 180 -1.29 -2.36 -2.82
N SER A 181 -0.46 -1.37 -2.49
CA SER A 181 0.96 -1.63 -2.22
C SER A 181 1.38 -0.79 -1.03
N ALA A 182 1.44 -1.36 0.17
CA ALA A 182 1.78 -0.62 1.38
C ALA A 182 2.56 -1.48 2.38
N PRO A 183 3.53 -0.89 3.11
CA PRO A 183 3.98 -1.45 4.37
C PRO A 183 2.93 -1.16 5.46
N ILE A 184 2.51 -2.19 6.18
CA ILE A 184 1.51 -2.12 7.24
C ILE A 184 2.15 -2.45 8.58
N TYR A 185 1.96 -1.53 9.54
CA TYR A 185 2.37 -1.67 10.94
C TYR A 185 1.17 -2.07 11.79
N ILE A 186 1.41 -2.94 12.76
CA ILE A 186 0.40 -3.37 13.73
C ILE A 186 0.96 -3.20 15.15
N ASP A 187 0.18 -2.61 16.04
CA ASP A 187 0.48 -2.40 17.45
C ASP A 187 -0.43 -3.26 18.32
N TYR A 188 0.14 -4.29 18.94
CA TYR A 188 -0.59 -5.21 19.82
C TYR A 188 -0.69 -4.69 21.27
N GLY A 189 -0.86 -3.37 21.45
CA GLY A 189 -1.04 -2.74 22.76
C GLY A 189 0.25 -2.48 23.54
N ASN A 190 1.42 -2.71 22.93
CA ASN A 190 2.71 -2.38 23.55
C ASN A 190 3.10 -0.91 23.32
N GLY A 191 2.29 -0.18 22.55
CA GLY A 191 2.75 1.01 21.85
C GLY A 191 3.69 0.58 20.72
N LEU A 192 3.79 1.40 19.67
CA LEU A 192 4.93 1.33 18.76
C LEU A 192 6.21 1.41 19.60
N CYS A 193 6.86 0.29 19.88
CA CYS A 193 8.04 0.24 20.73
C CYS A 193 9.20 0.88 19.96
N PHE A 194 9.36 2.19 20.16
CA PHE A 194 10.34 3.06 19.49
C PHE A 194 11.79 2.85 19.96
N ASN A 195 12.09 1.73 20.63
CA ASN A 195 13.38 1.44 21.27
C ASN A 195 13.95 0.07 20.88
N SER A 196 13.52 -0.49 19.75
CA SER A 196 14.07 -1.73 19.18
C SER A 196 14.73 -1.44 17.84
N ASP A 197 15.78 -2.19 17.49
CA ASP A 197 16.51 -2.02 16.23
C ASP A 197 15.63 -2.22 14.98
N CYS A 198 14.45 -2.83 15.12
CA CYS A 198 13.51 -3.11 14.03
C CYS A 198 12.13 -3.48 14.59
N GLN A 199 11.06 -2.98 13.96
CA GLN A 199 9.66 -3.26 14.29
C GLN A 199 9.01 -4.23 13.28
N GLU A 200 7.94 -4.91 13.73
CA GLU A 200 7.09 -5.74 12.87
C GLU A 200 6.51 -4.88 11.74
N LEU A 201 6.65 -5.36 10.51
CA LEU A 201 6.17 -4.70 9.31
C LEU A 201 5.74 -5.76 8.31
N ASN A 202 4.52 -5.63 7.80
CA ASN A 202 3.99 -6.48 6.75
C ASN A 202 4.00 -5.71 5.43
N ILE A 203 4.78 -6.16 4.45
CA ILE A 203 4.83 -5.56 3.11
C ILE A 203 3.72 -6.20 2.29
N VAL A 204 2.62 -5.47 2.12
CA VAL A 204 1.41 -5.98 1.48
C VAL A 204 1.31 -5.47 0.05
N ASN A 205 1.14 -6.42 -0.87
CA ASN A 205 0.83 -6.14 -2.27
C ASN A 205 -0.39 -6.94 -2.71
N ILE A 206 -1.42 -6.25 -3.20
CA ILE A 206 -2.63 -6.83 -3.78
C ILE A 206 -2.78 -6.26 -5.18
N PHE A 207 -3.00 -7.11 -6.17
CA PHE A 207 -3.25 -6.63 -7.53
C PHE A 207 -3.93 -7.70 -8.39
N PRO A 208 -4.75 -7.28 -9.37
CA PRO A 208 -5.27 -8.16 -10.40
C PRO A 208 -4.15 -8.55 -11.38
N TYR A 209 -4.15 -9.81 -11.80
CA TYR A 209 -3.17 -10.35 -12.75
C TYR A 209 -3.80 -11.49 -13.58
N TYR A 210 -4.00 -11.24 -14.88
CA TYR A 210 -4.50 -12.24 -15.85
C TYR A 210 -5.71 -13.07 -15.37
N GLY A 211 -6.80 -12.41 -14.95
CA GLY A 211 -8.04 -13.08 -14.53
C GLY A 211 -8.05 -13.56 -13.07
N LYS A 212 -6.99 -13.28 -12.31
CA LYS A 212 -6.83 -13.66 -10.91
C LYS A 212 -6.51 -12.44 -10.06
N THR A 213 -6.56 -12.58 -8.74
CA THR A 213 -6.01 -11.61 -7.79
C THR A 213 -4.85 -12.24 -7.04
N ILE A 214 -3.70 -11.55 -7.10
CA ILE A 214 -2.49 -11.93 -6.40
C ILE A 214 -2.42 -11.13 -5.11
N ILE A 215 -2.13 -11.81 -4.00
CA ILE A 215 -1.94 -11.22 -2.69
C ILE A 215 -0.60 -11.70 -2.13
N LEU A 216 0.26 -10.76 -1.79
CA LEU A 216 1.59 -10.99 -1.23
C LEU A 216 1.70 -10.31 0.13
N PHE A 217 2.18 -11.06 1.12
CA PHE A 217 2.58 -10.53 2.43
C PHE A 217 4.05 -10.86 2.66
N GLY A 218 4.92 -9.86 2.61
CA GLY A 218 6.33 -9.97 3.00
C GLY A 218 6.53 -9.64 4.48
N TYR A 219 7.24 -10.48 5.22
CA TYR A 219 7.43 -10.32 6.68
C TYR A 219 8.75 -10.94 7.15
N LEU A 220 9.23 -10.52 8.32
CA LEU A 220 10.38 -11.16 8.97
C LEU A 220 9.91 -12.29 9.89
N GLN A 221 10.52 -13.47 9.75
CA GLN A 221 10.16 -14.67 10.54
C GLN A 221 10.41 -14.52 12.05
N LYS A 222 11.24 -13.55 12.46
CA LYS A 222 11.49 -13.26 13.88
C LYS A 222 10.27 -12.68 14.61
N PHE A 223 9.28 -12.18 13.87
CA PHE A 223 8.03 -11.65 14.43
C PHE A 223 6.92 -12.70 14.38
N ASN A 224 5.95 -12.58 15.30
CA ASN A 224 4.82 -13.50 15.37
C ASN A 224 3.79 -13.23 14.25
N ASN A 225 3.64 -11.97 13.81
CA ASN A 225 2.73 -11.58 12.74
C ASN A 225 1.27 -12.01 12.97
N GLN A 226 0.76 -11.78 14.18
CA GLN A 226 -0.58 -12.23 14.61
C GLN A 226 -1.70 -11.70 13.70
N TRP A 227 -1.64 -10.43 13.29
CA TRP A 227 -2.61 -9.84 12.37
C TRP A 227 -2.59 -10.54 11.00
N MET A 228 -1.40 -10.82 10.46
CA MET A 228 -1.27 -11.52 9.18
C MET A 228 -1.86 -12.93 9.28
N ASP A 229 -1.57 -13.66 10.36
CA ASP A 229 -2.11 -15.00 10.58
C ASP A 229 -3.64 -14.99 10.76
N GLY A 230 -4.21 -13.90 11.30
CA GLY A 230 -5.65 -13.69 11.40
C GLY A 230 -6.34 -13.31 10.09
N ILE A 231 -5.69 -12.52 9.22
CA ILE A 231 -6.29 -12.02 7.98
C ILE A 231 -6.17 -12.99 6.80
N LEU A 232 -5.07 -13.76 6.71
CA LEU A 232 -4.84 -14.68 5.59
C LEU A 232 -5.95 -15.72 5.38
N PRO A 233 -6.50 -16.38 6.43
CA PRO A 233 -7.61 -17.32 6.27
C PRO A 233 -8.87 -16.67 5.71
N LYS A 234 -9.11 -15.38 6.00
CA LYS A 234 -10.32 -14.67 5.53
C LYS A 234 -10.38 -14.60 4.00
N PHE A 235 -9.24 -14.47 3.31
CA PHE A 235 -9.18 -14.46 1.84
C PHE A 235 -9.60 -15.79 1.19
N LYS A 236 -9.52 -16.90 1.93
CA LYS A 236 -9.92 -18.23 1.46
C LYS A 236 -11.34 -18.61 1.91
N SER A 237 -12.04 -17.70 2.57
CA SER A 237 -13.39 -17.95 3.06
C SER A 237 -14.36 -18.15 1.89
N PRO A 238 -15.30 -19.11 2.00
CA PRO A 238 -16.37 -19.25 1.03
C PRO A 238 -17.37 -18.09 1.05
N TYR A 239 -17.36 -17.28 2.12
CA TYR A 239 -18.35 -16.25 2.36
C TYR A 239 -17.85 -14.87 1.89
N PRO A 240 -18.54 -14.21 0.92
CA PRO A 240 -18.10 -12.92 0.38
C PRO A 240 -17.95 -11.80 1.42
N HIS A 241 -18.74 -11.81 2.49
CA HIS A 241 -18.64 -10.81 3.54
C HIS A 241 -17.33 -10.94 4.36
N ILE A 242 -16.79 -12.15 4.53
CA ILE A 242 -15.52 -12.38 5.23
C ILE A 242 -14.34 -11.95 4.34
N VAL A 243 -14.41 -12.27 3.05
CA VAL A 243 -13.41 -11.80 2.07
C VAL A 243 -13.44 -10.27 1.95
N SER A 244 -14.65 -9.67 1.98
CA SER A 244 -14.84 -8.22 2.01
C SER A 244 -14.16 -7.59 3.23
N SER A 245 -14.39 -8.14 4.45
CA SER A 245 -13.70 -7.69 5.68
C SER A 245 -12.18 -7.69 5.51
N ALA A 246 -11.60 -8.73 4.91
CA ALA A 246 -10.16 -8.81 4.70
C ALA A 246 -9.60 -7.71 3.79
N PHE A 247 -10.30 -7.39 2.68
CA PHE A 247 -9.88 -6.29 1.81
C PHE A 247 -10.07 -4.93 2.49
N VAL A 248 -11.16 -4.75 3.23
CA VAL A 248 -11.49 -3.50 3.92
C VAL A 248 -10.49 -3.20 5.04
N ASP A 249 -10.13 -4.18 5.88
CA ASP A 249 -9.10 -4.02 6.92
C ASP A 249 -7.78 -3.51 6.31
N ILE A 250 -7.36 -4.07 5.18
CA ILE A 250 -6.15 -3.62 4.48
C ILE A 250 -6.30 -2.19 3.96
N LEU A 251 -7.47 -1.80 3.44
CA LEU A 251 -7.72 -0.43 2.99
C LEU A 251 -7.73 0.59 4.12
N TYR A 252 -8.12 0.20 5.33
CA TYR A 252 -7.97 1.06 6.50
C TYR A 252 -6.49 1.33 6.84
N ARG A 253 -5.61 0.39 6.53
CA ARG A 253 -4.18 0.44 6.86
C ARG A 253 -3.28 0.90 5.71
N ALA A 254 -3.80 1.03 4.50
CA ALA A 254 -3.02 1.30 3.30
C ALA A 254 -3.49 2.55 2.55
N GLU A 255 -2.75 3.65 2.65
CA GLU A 255 -3.04 4.88 1.90
C GLU A 255 -2.75 4.79 0.40
N PHE A 256 -1.95 3.82 -0.03
CA PHE A 256 -1.53 3.69 -1.43
C PHE A 256 -2.24 2.55 -2.12
N ASN A 257 -3.46 2.87 -2.52
CA ASN A 257 -4.36 1.94 -3.19
C ASN A 257 -5.10 2.62 -4.36
N ALA A 258 -5.55 1.81 -5.30
CA ALA A 258 -6.41 2.25 -6.39
C ALA A 258 -7.33 1.11 -6.84
N MET A 259 -8.39 1.44 -7.57
CA MET A 259 -9.32 0.48 -8.13
C MET A 259 -9.73 0.84 -9.55
N SER A 260 -10.24 -0.15 -10.30
CA SER A 260 -10.82 0.12 -11.62
C SER A 260 -12.03 1.05 -11.50
N PRO A 261 -12.35 1.81 -12.57
CA PRO A 261 -13.61 2.54 -12.64
C PRO A 261 -14.82 1.63 -12.48
N SER A 262 -14.80 0.42 -13.03
CA SER A 262 -15.90 -0.53 -12.86
C SER A 262 -16.10 -0.95 -11.40
N LEU A 263 -15.01 -1.23 -10.66
CA LEU A 263 -15.09 -1.57 -9.24
C LEU A 263 -15.58 -0.37 -8.41
N TYR A 264 -15.04 0.82 -8.65
CA TYR A 264 -15.46 2.02 -7.92
C TYR A 264 -16.94 2.36 -8.15
N ASP A 265 -17.40 2.25 -9.40
CA ASP A 265 -18.78 2.57 -9.78
C ASP A 265 -19.78 1.55 -9.21
N SER A 266 -19.35 0.31 -8.96
CA SER A 266 -20.20 -0.72 -8.35
C SER A 266 -20.35 -0.60 -6.82
N LEU A 267 -19.53 0.24 -6.16
CA LEU A 267 -19.63 0.41 -4.71
C LEU A 267 -20.89 1.18 -4.30
N ASP A 268 -21.55 0.68 -3.26
CA ASP A 268 -22.60 1.42 -2.56
C ASP A 268 -22.03 2.73 -2.00
N LYS A 269 -22.66 3.85 -2.36
CA LYS A 269 -22.13 5.18 -2.04
C LYS A 269 -22.32 5.55 -0.57
N ASP A 270 -23.33 5.00 0.09
CA ASP A 270 -23.53 5.22 1.53
C ASP A 270 -22.47 4.45 2.33
N LEU A 271 -22.20 3.19 1.95
CA LEU A 271 -21.10 2.43 2.55
C LEU A 271 -19.73 3.05 2.28
N LEU A 272 -19.50 3.58 1.07
CA LEU A 272 -18.23 4.26 0.75
C LEU A 272 -18.06 5.56 1.58
N ASN A 273 -19.14 6.32 1.78
CA ASN A 273 -19.12 7.50 2.64
C ASN A 273 -18.89 7.12 4.11
N GLU A 274 -19.49 6.04 4.57
CA GLU A 274 -19.24 5.50 5.91
C GLU A 274 -17.79 5.04 6.06
N PHE A 275 -17.24 4.34 5.06
CA PHE A 275 -15.83 3.95 5.01
C PHE A 275 -14.92 5.15 5.21
N PHE A 276 -15.11 6.26 4.47
CA PHE A 276 -14.29 7.47 4.64
C PHE A 276 -14.41 8.10 6.03
N ARG A 277 -15.64 8.15 6.59
CA ARG A 277 -15.86 8.68 7.94
C ARG A 277 -15.15 7.87 8.99
N THR A 278 -15.20 6.55 8.88
CA THR A 278 -14.50 5.62 9.78
C THR A 278 -12.99 5.70 9.56
N TRP A 279 -12.54 5.74 8.31
CA TRP A 279 -11.11 5.81 7.97
C TRP A 279 -10.46 7.03 8.60
N LYS A 280 -11.14 8.19 8.59
CA LYS A 280 -10.66 9.41 9.24
C LYS A 280 -10.50 9.28 10.76
N LYS A 281 -11.30 8.43 11.41
CA LYS A 281 -11.18 8.15 12.85
C LYS A 281 -10.04 7.16 13.13
N GLU A 282 -9.87 6.21 12.23
CA GLU A 282 -9.00 5.05 12.39
C GLU A 282 -7.61 5.19 11.74
N VAL A 283 -7.35 6.26 10.97
CA VAL A 283 -6.08 6.44 10.23
C VAL A 283 -4.82 6.41 11.11
N ASN A 284 -4.95 6.77 12.40
CA ASN A 284 -3.86 6.70 13.38
C ASN A 284 -4.00 5.50 14.33
N ASN A 285 -4.98 4.63 14.09
CA ASN A 285 -5.17 3.42 14.86
C ASN A 285 -4.32 2.29 14.24
N PHE A 286 -3.26 1.92 14.93
CA PHE A 286 -2.38 0.83 14.53
C PHE A 286 -2.76 -0.50 15.19
N SER A 287 -3.80 -0.56 16.02
CA SER A 287 -4.19 -1.82 16.67
C SER A 287 -4.66 -2.87 15.66
N ASP A 288 -4.65 -4.12 16.10
CA ASP A 288 -5.29 -5.24 15.40
C ASP A 288 -6.82 -5.21 15.51
N ASP A 289 -7.37 -4.43 16.45
CA ASP A 289 -8.81 -4.17 16.62
C ASP A 289 -9.21 -2.79 16.07
N MET A 290 -9.72 -2.75 14.83
CA MET A 290 -10.22 -1.53 14.19
C MET A 290 -11.73 -1.60 13.97
N GLN A 291 -12.40 -0.46 14.08
CA GLN A 291 -13.78 -0.33 13.59
C GLN A 291 -13.76 -0.37 12.06
N GLU A 292 -14.51 -1.28 11.45
CA GLU A 292 -14.53 -1.43 10.00
C GLU A 292 -15.95 -1.48 9.40
N VAL A 293 -16.11 -0.86 8.22
CA VAL A 293 -17.27 -1.07 7.34
C VAL A 293 -17.02 -2.32 6.48
N SER A 294 -17.03 -3.48 7.14
CA SER A 294 -16.53 -4.76 6.60
C SER A 294 -17.20 -5.22 5.30
N HIS A 295 -18.38 -4.71 4.97
CA HIS A 295 -19.20 -5.14 3.84
C HIS A 295 -19.06 -4.27 2.58
N LEU A 296 -18.13 -3.32 2.52
CA LEU A 296 -17.95 -2.40 1.37
C LEU A 296 -17.89 -3.12 0.01
N PHE A 297 -17.25 -4.30 -0.04
CA PHE A 297 -17.07 -5.08 -1.27
C PHE A 297 -18.02 -6.29 -1.38
N TYR A 298 -18.97 -6.44 -0.46
CA TYR A 298 -19.82 -7.62 -0.39
C TYR A 298 -20.53 -7.92 -1.71
N TYR A 299 -21.22 -6.94 -2.29
CA TYR A 299 -22.00 -7.13 -3.52
C TYR A 299 -21.10 -7.54 -4.69
N THR A 300 -20.01 -6.82 -4.92
CA THR A 300 -19.05 -7.15 -5.98
C THR A 300 -18.45 -8.55 -5.80
N LEU A 301 -18.02 -8.89 -4.58
CA LEU A 301 -17.45 -10.21 -4.30
C LEU A 301 -18.48 -11.33 -4.41
N ASN A 302 -19.73 -11.07 -4.07
CA ASN A 302 -20.81 -12.04 -4.21
C ASN A 302 -21.07 -12.43 -5.68
N GLU A 303 -20.79 -11.53 -6.62
CA GLU A 303 -20.87 -11.79 -8.07
C GLU A 303 -19.60 -12.47 -8.61
N LEU A 304 -18.42 -12.03 -8.16
CA LEU A 304 -17.12 -12.50 -8.68
C LEU A 304 -16.72 -13.89 -8.14
N MET A 305 -17.02 -14.18 -6.88
CA MET A 305 -16.56 -15.41 -6.23
C MET A 305 -17.22 -16.65 -6.86
N PRO A 306 -16.45 -17.73 -7.13
CA PRO A 306 -16.99 -18.95 -7.71
C PRO A 306 -18.16 -19.51 -6.89
N LYS A 307 -19.22 -19.95 -7.55
CA LYS A 307 -20.36 -20.59 -6.87
C LYS A 307 -19.93 -21.81 -6.05
N SER A 308 -18.94 -22.56 -6.53
CA SER A 308 -18.38 -23.72 -5.83
C SER A 308 -17.73 -23.40 -4.48
N TRP A 309 -17.45 -22.13 -4.19
CA TRP A 309 -17.03 -21.72 -2.84
C TRP A 309 -18.24 -21.64 -1.91
N LYS A 310 -19.42 -21.25 -2.40
CA LYS A 310 -20.63 -21.09 -1.56
C LYS A 310 -21.24 -22.42 -1.08
N ASP A 311 -20.76 -23.55 -1.61
CA ASP A 311 -21.24 -24.91 -1.32
C ASP A 311 -20.32 -25.71 -0.37
N LEU A 312 -19.26 -25.09 0.18
CA LEU A 312 -18.31 -25.68 1.15
C LEU A 312 -18.65 -25.28 2.59
#